data_AF-A0A5E6NS70-F1
#
_entry.id   AF-A0A5E6NS70-F1
#
_cell.length_a   1.000
_cell.length_b   1.000
_cell.length_c   1.000
_cell.angle_alpha   90.00
_cell.angle_beta   90.00
_cell.angle_gamma   90.00
#
_symmetry.space_group_name_H-M   'P 1'
#
loop_
_entity.id
_entity.type
_entity.pdbx_description
1 polymer ?
#
loop_
_entity_poly.entity_id
_entity_poly.type
_entity_poly.pdbx_seq_one_letter_code
_entity_poly.pdbx_strand_id
1 'polypeptide(L)'
;MRITGCIFQNKSRGWMFFFLEINNETILYNLDRHIKHLMDRFNINIKPKHFVRSYYEIMYSKHKTTYIPNFDGYTIKQMKEVLVSCFKLKVDSLSDEQVKFEFEKRISKQ
;
A
#
# COMPACT_ATOMS: atom_id res chain seq x y z
N MET A 1 -2.99 0.51 -0.88
CA MET A 1 -2.23 0.57 0.39
C MET A 1 -2.78 -0.27 1.53
N ARG A 2 -4.08 -0.58 1.57
CA ARG A 2 -4.74 -1.11 2.78
C ARG A 2 -4.16 -2.42 3.37
N ILE A 3 -3.58 -3.30 2.56
CA ILE A 3 -2.99 -4.57 3.04
C ILE A 3 -1.49 -4.43 3.30
N THR A 4 -0.70 -3.99 2.32
CA THR A 4 0.77 -3.88 2.44
C THR A 4 1.27 -2.76 3.33
N GLY A 5 0.47 -1.70 3.52
CA GLY A 5 0.99 -0.43 4.03
C GLY A 5 1.90 0.29 3.02
N CYS A 6 2.72 1.20 3.53
CA CYS A 6 3.74 1.98 2.82
C CYS A 6 4.83 2.47 3.79
N ILE A 7 5.98 2.88 3.25
CA ILE A 7 6.99 3.64 3.98
C ILE A 7 6.80 5.12 3.63
N PHE A 8 6.70 5.97 4.65
CA PHE A 8 6.56 7.42 4.49
C PHE A 8 7.15 8.14 5.69
N GLN A 9 8.00 9.14 5.43
CA GLN A 9 8.81 9.89 6.40
C GLN A 9 9.68 8.98 7.27
N ASN A 10 10.36 8.02 6.64
CA ASN A 10 11.13 6.95 7.27
C ASN A 10 10.32 6.08 8.26
N LYS A 11 8.99 6.18 8.26
CA LYS A 11 8.11 5.39 9.12
C LYS A 11 7.38 4.35 8.29
N SER A 12 7.39 3.12 8.79
CA SER A 12 6.60 2.03 8.23
C SER A 12 5.15 2.19 8.71
N ARG A 13 4.22 2.44 7.78
CA ARG A 13 2.80 2.66 8.07
C ARG A 13 1.97 1.54 7.47
N GLY A 14 1.04 0.97 8.23
CA GLY A 14 0.07 0.00 7.74
C GLY A 14 -0.04 -1.24 8.62
N TRP A 15 -1.15 -1.96 8.43
CA TRP A 15 -1.55 -3.08 9.28
C TRP A 15 -0.49 -4.18 9.36
N MET A 16 0.09 -4.58 8.22
CA MET A 16 1.06 -5.67 8.20
C MET A 16 2.35 -5.35 8.99
N PHE A 17 2.77 -4.08 9.08
CA PHE A 17 3.93 -3.69 9.89
C PHE A 17 3.69 -3.84 11.39
N PHE A 18 2.45 -3.68 11.85
CA PHE A 18 2.07 -3.88 13.25
C PHE A 18 2.06 -5.36 13.64
N PHE A 19 1.66 -6.25 12.71
CA PHE A 19 1.56 -7.69 12.94
C PHE A 19 2.80 -8.49 12.48
N LEU A 20 3.97 -7.87 12.40
CA LEU A 20 5.19 -8.58 11.97
C LEU A 20 5.64 -9.66 12.97
N GLU A 21 5.34 -9.48 14.25
CA GLU A 21 5.69 -10.43 15.32
C GLU A 21 4.65 -11.56 15.47
N ILE A 22 3.81 -11.79 14.44
CA ILE A 22 2.83 -12.88 14.48
C ILE A 22 3.55 -14.24 14.48
N ASN A 23 3.22 -15.08 15.45
CA ASN A 23 3.84 -16.41 15.58
C ASN A 23 3.18 -17.48 14.69
N ASN A 24 2.03 -17.17 14.11
CA ASN A 24 1.25 -18.12 13.30
C ASN A 24 0.85 -17.50 11.96
N GLU A 25 1.66 -17.77 10.94
CA GLU A 25 1.44 -17.31 9.57
C GLU A 25 0.16 -17.89 8.94
N THR A 26 -0.34 -19.03 9.42
CA THR A 26 -1.58 -19.67 8.92
C THR A 26 -2.76 -18.70 8.93
N ILE A 27 -2.77 -17.76 9.89
CA ILE A 27 -3.79 -16.71 9.97
C ILE A 27 -3.77 -15.83 8.71
N LEU A 28 -2.59 -15.50 8.17
CA LEU A 28 -2.46 -14.70 6.95
C LEU A 28 -3.00 -15.45 5.72
N TYR A 29 -2.72 -16.75 5.60
CA TYR A 29 -3.28 -17.59 4.54
C TYR A 29 -4.81 -17.67 4.63
N ASN A 30 -5.35 -17.75 5.84
CA ASN A 30 -6.80 -17.76 6.07
C ASN A 30 -7.44 -16.42 5.69
N LEU A 31 -6.80 -15.29 5.98
CA LEU A 31 -7.26 -13.96 5.55
C LEU A 31 -7.26 -13.83 4.02
N ASP A 32 -6.21 -14.29 3.35
CA ASP A 32 -6.14 -14.30 1.89
C ASP A 32 -7.26 -15.15 1.27
N ARG A 33 -7.53 -16.33 1.84
CA ARG A 33 -8.64 -17.19 1.43
C ARG A 33 -10.00 -16.54 1.69
N HIS A 34 -10.16 -15.88 2.83
CA HIS A 34 -11.39 -15.18 3.19
C HIS A 34 -11.69 -14.04 2.21
N ILE A 35 -10.69 -13.21 1.85
CA ILE A 35 -10.85 -12.16 0.84
C ILE A 35 -11.26 -12.77 -0.50
N LYS A 36 -10.64 -13.87 -0.92
CA LYS A 36 -11.01 -14.56 -2.15
C LYS A 36 -12.49 -15.00 -2.13
N HIS A 37 -12.94 -15.62 -1.04
CA HIS A 37 -14.35 -16.02 -0.91
C HIS A 37 -15.31 -14.83 -0.93
N LEU A 38 -14.95 -13.70 -0.32
CA LEU A 38 -15.76 -12.47 -0.39
C LEU A 38 -15.82 -11.94 -1.82
N MET A 39 -14.71 -11.93 -2.55
CA MET A 39 -14.69 -11.50 -3.94
C MET A 39 -15.54 -12.40 -4.83
N ASP A 40 -15.42 -13.71 -4.68
CA ASP A 40 -16.24 -14.68 -5.42
C ASP A 40 -17.73 -14.49 -5.11
N ARG A 41 -18.07 -14.31 -3.81
CA ARG A 41 -19.46 -14.10 -3.35
C ARG A 41 -20.10 -12.85 -3.94
N PHE A 42 -19.35 -11.76 -4.05
CA PHE A 42 -19.84 -10.47 -4.55
C PHE A 42 -19.51 -10.23 -6.03
N ASN A 43 -19.00 -11.25 -6.73
CA ASN A 43 -18.58 -11.17 -8.14
C ASN A 43 -17.63 -10.00 -8.45
N ILE A 44 -16.67 -9.75 -7.55
CA ILE A 44 -15.71 -8.66 -7.65
C ILE A 44 -14.44 -9.15 -8.35
N ASN A 45 -14.22 -8.70 -9.58
CA ASN A 45 -13.03 -9.05 -10.37
C ASN A 45 -11.89 -8.02 -10.18
N ILE A 46 -11.32 -7.97 -8.97
CA ILE A 46 -10.09 -7.22 -8.69
C ILE A 46 -8.99 -8.18 -8.28
N LYS A 47 -7.72 -7.78 -8.39
CA LYS A 47 -6.59 -8.56 -7.86
C LYS A 47 -6.05 -7.86 -6.61
N PRO A 48 -6.55 -8.19 -5.40
CA PRO A 48 -6.03 -7.58 -4.18
C PRO A 48 -4.60 -8.04 -3.93
N LYS A 49 -3.87 -7.26 -3.14
CA LYS A 49 -2.60 -7.72 -2.58
C LYS A 49 -2.87 -8.79 -1.53
N HIS A 50 -2.00 -9.79 -1.46
CA HIS A 50 -2.03 -10.85 -0.46
C HIS A 50 -1.31 -10.47 0.82
N PHE A 51 -1.88 -10.83 1.98
CA PHE A 51 -1.29 -10.66 3.31
C PHE A 51 -0.02 -11.48 3.47
N VAL A 52 -0.05 -12.76 3.07
CA VAL A 52 1.12 -13.64 3.15
C VAL A 52 2.28 -13.03 2.37
N ARG A 53 2.03 -12.62 1.12
CA ARG A 53 3.06 -11.97 0.32
C ARG A 53 3.55 -10.68 0.98
N SER A 54 2.67 -9.86 1.55
CA SER A 54 3.09 -8.65 2.26
C SER A 54 4.03 -8.96 3.42
N TYR A 55 3.74 -9.99 4.21
CA TYR A 55 4.57 -10.42 5.33
C TYR A 55 5.98 -10.82 4.87
N TYR A 56 6.09 -11.74 3.91
CA TYR A 56 7.38 -12.18 3.39
C TYR A 56 8.18 -11.04 2.72
N GLU A 57 7.52 -10.15 1.99
CA GLU A 57 8.18 -9.00 1.36
C GLU A 57 8.73 -8.02 2.41
N ILE A 58 8.03 -7.81 3.54
CA ILE A 58 8.55 -6.99 4.65
C ILE A 58 9.72 -7.68 5.35
N MET A 59 9.60 -8.98 5.63
CA MET A 59 10.60 -9.73 6.41
C MET A 59 11.92 -9.92 5.66
N TYR A 60 11.86 -10.23 4.36
CA TYR A 60 13.03 -10.68 3.61
C TYR A 60 13.49 -9.70 2.51
N SER A 61 12.62 -8.79 2.06
CA SER A 61 12.87 -7.95 0.86
C SER A 61 12.58 -6.47 1.06
N LYS A 62 12.54 -5.99 2.30
CA LYS A 62 12.12 -4.63 2.68
C LYS A 62 12.73 -3.49 1.83
N HIS A 63 13.98 -3.63 1.42
CA HIS A 63 14.71 -2.59 0.68
C HIS A 63 14.72 -2.77 -0.86
N LYS A 64 14.24 -3.91 -1.37
CA LYS A 64 14.28 -4.24 -2.81
C LYS A 64 12.89 -4.39 -3.43
N THR A 65 11.88 -4.60 -2.61
CA THR A 65 10.53 -4.90 -3.08
C THR A 65 9.80 -3.66 -3.59
N THR A 66 9.12 -3.81 -4.73
CA THR A 66 8.11 -2.86 -5.22
C THR A 66 6.71 -3.18 -4.69
N TYR A 67 6.57 -4.31 -3.99
CA TYR A 67 5.29 -4.74 -3.44
C TYR A 67 4.82 -3.83 -2.30
N ILE A 68 5.75 -3.25 -1.54
CA ILE A 68 5.47 -2.26 -0.51
C ILE A 68 5.94 -0.89 -1.01
N PRO A 69 5.03 0.08 -1.23
CA PRO A 69 5.42 1.40 -1.70
C PRO A 69 6.35 2.09 -0.69
N ASN A 70 7.50 2.56 -1.16
CA ASN A 70 8.36 3.48 -0.41
C ASN A 70 8.21 4.90 -0.98
N PHE A 71 7.38 5.71 -0.33
CA PHE A 71 7.04 7.05 -0.79
C PHE A 71 8.17 8.07 -0.60
N ASP A 72 9.14 7.79 0.27
CA ASP A 72 10.26 8.70 0.51
C ASP A 72 11.18 8.81 -0.72
N GLY A 73 11.19 7.77 -1.56
CA GLY A 73 11.94 7.74 -2.83
C GLY A 73 11.13 8.14 -4.06
N TYR A 74 9.90 8.64 -3.92
CA TYR A 74 9.04 8.89 -5.08
C TYR A 74 9.41 10.18 -5.81
N THR A 75 9.42 10.11 -7.13
CA THR A 75 9.49 11.28 -8.02
C THR A 75 8.13 11.96 -8.11
N ILE A 76 8.10 13.22 -8.60
CA ILE A 76 6.85 13.96 -8.86
C ILE A 76 5.88 13.16 -9.73
N LYS A 77 6.38 12.48 -10.76
CA LYS A 77 5.56 11.66 -11.65
C LYS A 77 4.86 10.52 -10.89
N GLN A 78 5.59 9.83 -10.02
CA GLN A 78 5.03 8.75 -9.19
C GLN A 78 4.04 9.29 -8.16
N MET A 79 4.30 10.47 -7.59
CA MET A 79 3.34 11.15 -6.70
C MET A 79 2.03 11.48 -7.44
N LYS A 80 2.11 12.00 -8.67
CA LYS A 80 0.94 12.24 -9.55
C LYS A 80 0.16 10.95 -9.79
N GLU A 81 0.83 9.85 -10.12
CA GLU A 81 0.21 8.54 -10.31
C GLU A 81 -0.53 8.04 -9.05
N VAL A 82 0.04 8.22 -7.86
CA VAL A 82 -0.63 7.87 -6.59
C VAL A 82 -1.85 8.75 -6.34
N LEU A 83 -1.74 10.07 -6.56
CA LEU A 83 -2.86 10.99 -6.39
C LEU A 83 -4.05 10.64 -7.30
N VAL A 84 -3.78 10.28 -8.54
CA VAL A 84 -4.81 9.85 -9.50
C VAL A 84 -5.37 8.47 -9.12
N SER A 85 -4.51 7.47 -8.95
CA SER A 85 -4.95 6.08 -8.74
C SER A 85 -5.60 5.83 -7.39
N CYS A 86 -5.06 6.41 -6.31
CA CYS A 86 -5.50 6.12 -4.94
C CYS A 86 -6.52 7.15 -4.42
N PHE A 87 -6.43 8.41 -4.86
CA PHE A 87 -7.28 9.50 -4.37
C PHE A 87 -8.21 10.10 -5.42
N LYS A 88 -8.15 9.60 -6.68
CA LYS A 88 -8.99 10.07 -7.80
C LYS A 88 -8.90 11.59 -8.03
N LEU A 89 -7.76 12.18 -7.73
CA LEU A 89 -7.53 13.62 -7.85
C LEU A 89 -6.99 13.94 -9.26
N LYS A 90 -7.53 14.98 -9.90
CA LYS A 90 -6.97 15.51 -11.15
C LYS A 90 -5.73 16.34 -10.83
N VAL A 91 -4.60 15.97 -11.45
CA VAL A 91 -3.28 16.57 -11.19
C VAL A 91 -2.76 17.41 -12.36
N ASP A 92 -3.49 17.47 -13.47
CA ASP A 92 -3.02 18.07 -14.72
C ASP A 92 -2.78 19.58 -14.62
N SER A 93 -3.52 20.26 -13.74
CA SER A 93 -3.42 21.70 -13.49
C SER A 93 -2.53 22.06 -12.31
N LEU A 94 -1.91 21.09 -11.64
CA LEU A 94 -1.12 21.32 -10.44
C LEU A 94 0.36 21.54 -10.77
N SER A 95 0.96 22.54 -10.13
CA SER A 95 2.41 22.68 -10.11
C SER A 95 3.05 21.53 -9.34
N ASP A 96 4.34 21.30 -9.55
CA ASP A 96 5.07 20.22 -8.87
C ASP A 96 5.12 20.43 -7.34
N GLU A 97 5.11 21.68 -6.88
CA GLU A 97 5.01 22.05 -5.46
C GLU A 97 3.63 21.70 -4.90
N GLN A 98 2.56 22.00 -5.63
CA GLN A 98 1.20 21.66 -5.24
C GLN A 98 0.99 20.15 -5.20
N VAL A 99 1.57 19.41 -6.14
CA VAL A 99 1.54 17.94 -6.16
C VAL A 99 2.19 17.38 -4.90
N LYS A 100 3.39 17.84 -4.54
CA LYS A 100 4.08 17.41 -3.31
C LYS A 100 3.22 17.68 -2.08
N PHE A 101 2.72 18.91 -1.95
CA PHE A 101 1.88 19.30 -0.82
C PHE A 101 0.63 18.43 -0.69
N GLU A 102 -0.12 18.25 -1.79
CA GLU A 102 -1.36 17.47 -1.81
C GLU A 102 -1.10 15.96 -1.61
N PHE A 103 0.06 15.46 -2.02
CA PHE A 103 0.52 14.10 -1.74
C PHE A 103 0.81 13.91 -0.24
N GLU A 104 1.69 14.72 0.34
CA GLU A 104 2.06 14.61 1.76
C GLU A 104 0.84 14.78 2.67
N LYS A 105 -0.02 15.75 2.38
CA LYS A 105 -1.26 16.02 3.12
C LYS A 105 -2.23 14.84 3.13
N ARG A 106 -2.29 14.05 2.06
CA ARG A 106 -3.21 12.88 1.98
C ARG A 106 -2.60 11.62 2.56
N ILE A 107 -1.32 11.37 2.28
CA ILE A 107 -0.61 10.21 2.83
C ILE A 107 -0.46 10.33 4.34
N SER A 108 -0.25 11.54 4.87
CA SER A 108 -0.16 11.76 6.33
C SER A 108 -1.45 11.43 7.08
N LYS A 109 -2.62 11.52 6.42
CA LYS A 109 -3.94 11.20 6.98
C LYS A 109 -4.33 9.72 6.85
N GLN A 110 -3.54 8.90 6.17
CA GLN A 110 -3.76 7.45 6.04
C GLN A 110 -3.25 6.69 7.25
#